data_AF-A0A9D2U2W4-F1
#
_entry.id   AF-A0A9D2U2W4-F1
#
_cell.length_a   1.000
_cell.length_b   1.000
_cell.length_c   1.000
_cell.angle_alpha   90.00
_cell.angle_beta   90.00
_cell.angle_gamma   90.00
#
_symmetry.space_group_name_H-M   'P 1'
#
loop_
_entity.id
_entity.type
_entity.pdbx_description
1 polymer ?
#
loop_
_entity_poly.entity_id
_entity_poly.type
_entity_poly.pdbx_seq_one_letter_code
_entity_poly.pdbx_strand_id
1 'polypeptide(L)' 'MRFEPEKEAGLEFPEAMHRLDQFLHPVYDAILKEEEFDCQWSCSQKTWM' A
#
# COMPACT_ATOMS: atom_id res chain seq x y z
N MET A 1 -12.19 12.61 16.00
CA MET A 1 -10.73 12.65 15.81
C MET A 1 -10.48 13.13 14.39
N ARG A 2 -9.75 14.24 14.22
CA ARG A 2 -9.36 14.75 12.90
C ARG A 2 -8.18 13.88 12.45
N PHE A 3 -8.20 13.36 11.22
CA PHE A 3 -7.01 12.74 10.65
C PHE A 3 -5.96 13.84 10.52
N GLU A 4 -5.02 13.86 11.46
CA GLU A 4 -3.78 14.61 11.33
C GLU A 4 -2.79 13.63 10.73
N PRO A 5 -2.44 13.74 9.43
CA PRO A 5 -1.32 12.95 8.93
C PRO A 5 -0.15 13.29 9.84
N GLU A 6 0.50 12.26 10.41
CA GLU A 6 1.79 12.46 11.03
C GLU A 6 2.61 13.31 10.05
N LYS A 7 3.36 14.29 10.56
CA LYS A 7 4.39 14.95 9.76
C LYS A 7 5.45 13.87 9.47
N GLU A 8 5.09 12.93 8.61
CA GLU A 8 5.82 11.71 8.37
C GLU A 8 7.14 12.11 7.72
N ALA A 9 8.19 11.48 8.23
CA ALA A 9 9.57 11.54 7.78
C ALA A 9 9.69 11.84 6.29
N GLY A 10 10.61 12.76 5.92
CA GLY A 10 10.88 13.21 4.55
C GLY A 10 10.90 12.06 3.55
N LEU A 11 9.72 11.76 3.01
CA LEU A 11 9.54 10.66 2.08
C LEU A 11 9.75 11.26 0.70
N GLU A 12 10.94 11.01 0.16
CA GLU A 12 11.27 11.46 -1.17
C GLU A 12 10.27 10.86 -2.17
N PHE A 13 9.91 11.64 -3.18
CA PHE A 13 8.93 11.22 -4.19
C PHE A 13 9.20 9.82 -4.80
N PRO A 14 10.45 9.44 -5.13
CA PRO A 14 10.74 8.10 -5.63
C PRO A 14 10.41 6.99 -4.63
N GLU A 15 10.67 7.23 -3.35
CA GLU A 15 10.37 6.27 -2.27
C GLU A 15 8.86 6.16 -2.07
N ALA A 16 8.12 7.27 -2.16
CA ALA A 16 6.66 7.26 -2.13
C ALA A 16 6.08 6.44 -3.30
N MET A 17 6.59 6.65 -4.51
CA MET A 17 6.16 5.91 -5.70
C MET A 17 6.48 4.41 -5.58
N HIS A 18 7.65 4.05 -5.05
CA HIS A 18 8.01 2.65 -4.84
C HIS A 18 7.05 1.95 -3.87
N ARG A 19 6.69 2.60 -2.76
CA ARG A 19 5.74 2.04 -1.78
C ARG A 19 4.33 1.91 -2.36
N LEU A 20 3.90 2.88 -3.18
CA LEU A 20 2.61 2.80 -3.88
C LEU A 20 2.59 1.63 -4.86
N ASP A 21 3.67 1.42 -5.60
CA ASP A 21 3.79 0.27 -6.51
C ASP A 21 3.65 -1.04 -5.72
N GLN A 22 4.41 -1.22 -4.63
CA GLN A 22 4.33 -2.41 -3.78
C GLN A 22 2.93 -2.65 -3.19
N PHE A 23 2.23 -1.57 -2.82
CA PHE A 23 0.86 -1.66 -2.30
C PHE A 23 -0.12 -2.10 -3.39
N LEU A 24 0.00 -1.56 -4.60
CA LEU A 24 -0.97 -1.79 -5.69
C LEU A 24 -0.72 -3.07 -6.48
N HIS A 25 0.53 -3.54 -6.54
CA HIS A 25 0.92 -4.69 -7.37
C HIS A 25 0.07 -5.95 -7.11
N PRO A 26 -0.16 -6.38 -5.86
CA PRO A 26 -0.91 -7.60 -5.60
C PRO A 26 -2.39 -7.49 -5.97
N VAL A 27 -2.97 -6.29 -5.80
CA VAL A 27 -4.35 -5.99 -6.22
C VAL A 27 -4.45 -6.05 -7.74
N TYR A 28 -3.49 -5.44 -8.44
CA TYR A 28 -3.44 -5.44 -9.88
C TYR A 28 -3.28 -6.85 -10.45
N ASP A 29 -2.42 -7.68 -9.85
CA ASP A 29 -2.24 -9.08 -10.24
C ASP A 29 -3.51 -9.91 -10.06
N ALA A 30 -4.26 -9.71 -8.98
CA ALA A 30 -5.53 -10.40 -8.76
C ALA A 30 -6.58 -10.00 -9.81
N ILE A 31 -6.66 -8.71 -10.17
CA ILE A 31 -7.51 -8.23 -11.26
C ILE A 31 -7.14 -8.93 -12.58
N LEU A 32 -5.85 -9.00 -12.92
CA LEU A 32 -5.39 -9.64 -14.16
C LEU A 32 -5.67 -11.14 -14.22
N LYS A 33 -5.70 -11.82 -13.06
CA LYS A 33 -5.99 -13.25 -12.95
C LYS A 33 -7.48 -13.56 -12.79
N GLU A 34 -8.33 -12.53 -12.70
CA GLU A 34 -9.75 -12.65 -12.37
C GLU A 34 -9.97 -13.39 -11.03
N GLU A 35 -9.07 -13.17 -10.07
CA GLU A 35 -9.11 -13.75 -8.72
C GLU A 35 -9.67 -12.75 -7.71
N GLU A 36 -10.39 -13.25 -6.71
CA GLU A 36 -10.85 -12.44 -5.58
C GLU A 36 -9.67 -12.05 -4.68
N PHE A 37 -9.59 -10.77 -4.30
CA PHE A 37 -8.50 -10.23 -3.48
C PHE A 37 -8.99 -9.93 -2.06
N ASP A 38 -8.90 -10.91 -1.17
CA ASP A 38 -9.39 -10.85 0.21
C ASP A 38 -8.30 -10.55 1.25
N CYS A 39 -7.12 -10.10 0.82
CA CYS A 39 -6.02 -9.78 1.71
C CYS A 39 -6.29 -8.53 2.56
N GLN A 40 -5.76 -8.52 3.78
CA GLN A 40 -5.86 -7.37 4.69
C GLN A 40 -4.54 -6.63 4.76
N TRP A 41 -4.59 -5.30 4.63
CA TRP A 41 -3.38 -4.48 4.75
C TRP A 41 -2.91 -4.39 6.20
N SER A 42 -1.67 -4.81 6.46
CA SER A 42 -1.00 -4.63 7.74
C SER A 42 -0.26 -3.30 7.77
N CYS A 43 -0.81 -2.29 8.45
CA CYS A 43 -0.12 -1.00 8.62
C CYS A 43 1.25 -1.13 9.32
N SER A 44 1.38 -2.08 10.26
CA SER A 44 2.62 -2.32 11.00
C SER A 44 3.73 -2.92 10.15
N GLN A 45 3.36 -3.85 9.25
CA GLN A 45 4.33 -4.58 8.41
C GLN A 45 4.44 -3.97 7.00
N LYS A 46 3.55 -3.04 6.65
CA LYS A 46 3.43 -2.42 5.32
C LYS A 46 3.36 -3.48 4.21
N THR A 47 2.54 -4.50 4.43
CA THR A 47 2.30 -5.59 3.49
C THR A 47 0.86 -6.06 3.56
N TRP A 48 0.38 -6.72 2.50
CA TRP A 48 -0.85 -7.49 2.51
C TRP A 48 -0.65 -8.80 3.29
N MET A 49 -1.63 -9.18 4.11
CA MET A 49 -1.72 -10.45 4.86
C MET A 49 -2.88 -11.29 4.36
#